data_AF-A0A954LDR1-F1
#
_entry.id   AF-A0A954LDR1-F1
#
_cell.length_a   1.000
_cell.length_b   1.000
_cell.length_c   1.000
_cell.angle_alpha   90.00
_cell.angle_beta   90.00
_cell.angle_gamma   90.00
#
_symmetry.space_group_name_H-M   'P 1'
#
loop_
_entity.id
_entity.type
_entity.pdbx_description
1 polymer ?
#
loop_
_entity_poly.entity_id
_entity_poly.type
_entity_poly.pdbx_seq_one_letter_code
_entity_poly.pdbx_strand_id
1 'polypeptide(L)'
;MDSNIDWGQGILGLKWWQDDHPDVDLQAALFTGFDPKDIGLKFRLPAPYVKNRPDIVSKDGLRGPQPGWYAVSVCQLKGLYFNVPTGDGDWTWSAGHFTYFMDHFEPVDMIGYSIYIYHITEDQAAAVRERLLAEESEAEGKPRMDTNELESSTAADDDSHGKVAQACSL
;
A
#
# COMPACT_ATOMS: atom_id res chain seq x y z
N MET A 1 -0.81 27.62 -2.62
CA MET A 1 -0.76 26.68 -3.76
C MET A 1 -1.94 25.76 -3.54
N ASP A 2 -3.14 26.25 -3.86
CA ASP A 2 -4.41 25.74 -3.36
C ASP A 2 -5.28 25.18 -4.48
N SER A 3 -4.65 24.47 -5.41
CA SER A 3 -5.36 23.62 -6.39
C SER A 3 -5.14 22.19 -6.00
N ASN A 4 -6.02 21.70 -5.14
CA ASN A 4 -6.15 20.27 -4.90
C ASN A 4 -6.64 19.63 -6.21
N ILE A 5 -5.75 18.87 -6.85
CA ILE A 5 -5.99 18.10 -8.08
C ILE A 5 -6.66 16.74 -7.77
N ASP A 6 -6.85 16.40 -6.49
CA ASP A 6 -7.19 15.04 -6.06
C ASP A 6 -8.65 14.85 -5.61
N TRP A 7 -9.48 15.89 -5.49
CA TRP A 7 -10.86 15.74 -4.98
C TRP A 7 -11.89 15.41 -6.08
N GLY A 8 -11.56 14.48 -6.99
CA GLY A 8 -12.56 13.79 -7.80
C GLY A 8 -12.54 14.04 -9.31
N GLN A 9 -11.70 14.95 -9.83
CA GLN A 9 -11.59 15.17 -11.27
C GLN A 9 -11.06 13.92 -12.01
N GLY A 10 -10.09 13.21 -11.43
CA GLY A 10 -9.57 11.96 -11.99
C GLY A 10 -10.63 10.85 -12.06
N ILE A 11 -11.58 10.80 -11.11
CA ILE A 11 -12.62 9.77 -11.04
C ILE A 11 -13.62 9.92 -12.19
N LEU A 12 -13.96 11.14 -12.58
CA LEU A 12 -14.79 11.38 -13.77
C LEU A 12 -14.07 10.98 -15.06
N GLY A 13 -12.76 11.26 -15.16
CA GLY A 13 -11.94 10.78 -16.28
C GLY A 13 -11.91 9.25 -16.37
N LEU A 14 -11.84 8.56 -15.23
CA LEU A 14 -11.89 7.10 -15.18
C LEU A 14 -13.24 6.56 -15.64
N LYS A 15 -14.33 7.26 -15.31
CA LYS A 15 -15.66 6.90 -15.80
C LYS A 15 -15.75 6.98 -17.32
N TRP A 16 -15.22 8.04 -17.93
CA TRP A 16 -15.18 8.14 -19.40
C TRP A 16 -14.32 7.07 -20.03
N TRP A 17 -13.16 6.78 -19.43
CA TRP A 17 -12.31 5.68 -19.90
C TRP A 17 -13.05 4.34 -19.86
N GLN A 18 -13.82 4.06 -18.81
CA GLN A 18 -14.65 2.87 -18.73
C GLN A 18 -15.77 2.85 -19.78
N ASP A 19 -16.39 3.99 -20.07
CA ASP A 19 -17.43 4.08 -21.10
C ASP A 19 -16.89 3.78 -22.50
N ASP A 20 -15.64 4.16 -22.77
CA ASP A 20 -14.93 3.83 -24.01
C ASP A 20 -14.44 2.37 -24.05
N HIS A 21 -14.43 1.67 -22.91
CA HIS A 21 -13.99 0.28 -22.76
C HIS A 21 -15.05 -0.58 -22.05
N PRO A 22 -16.26 -0.74 -22.63
CA PRO A 22 -17.39 -1.37 -21.93
C PRO A 22 -17.19 -2.87 -21.65
N ASP A 23 -16.31 -3.54 -22.39
CA ASP A 23 -15.99 -4.96 -22.22
C ASP A 23 -14.93 -5.20 -21.12
N VAL A 24 -14.35 -4.14 -20.56
CA VAL A 24 -13.33 -4.24 -19.51
C VAL A 24 -13.99 -4.43 -18.14
N ASP A 25 -13.69 -5.57 -17.55
CA ASP A 25 -14.00 -5.85 -16.15
C ASP A 25 -12.95 -5.20 -15.23
N LEU A 26 -13.23 -3.97 -14.81
CA LEU A 26 -12.29 -3.11 -14.10
C LEU A 26 -12.18 -3.46 -12.61
N GLN A 27 -10.95 -3.53 -12.12
CA GLN A 27 -10.63 -3.51 -10.70
C GLN A 27 -10.07 -2.13 -10.34
N ALA A 28 -10.50 -1.53 -9.23
CA ALA A 28 -10.00 -0.20 -8.88
C ALA A 28 -9.79 0.03 -7.38
N ALA A 29 -8.67 0.66 -7.06
CA ALA A 29 -8.33 1.12 -5.71
C ALA A 29 -8.18 2.65 -5.74
N LEU A 30 -9.25 3.34 -5.37
CA LEU A 30 -9.43 4.76 -5.63
C LEU A 30 -9.31 5.58 -4.33
N PHE A 31 -8.59 6.69 -4.41
CA PHE A 31 -8.55 7.69 -3.35
C PHE A 31 -9.59 8.77 -3.67
N THR A 32 -10.74 8.72 -2.99
CA THR A 32 -11.88 9.61 -3.24
C THR A 32 -12.66 9.88 -1.95
N GLY A 33 -13.30 11.05 -1.88
CA GLY A 33 -14.16 11.45 -0.76
C GLY A 33 -15.65 11.13 -0.95
N PHE A 34 -16.04 10.55 -2.09
CA PHE A 34 -17.42 10.16 -2.39
C PHE A 34 -17.45 8.78 -3.06
N ASP A 35 -18.61 8.14 -3.10
CA ASP A 35 -18.77 6.82 -3.72
C ASP A 35 -18.79 6.94 -5.26
N PRO A 36 -17.83 6.36 -5.99
CA PRO A 36 -17.83 6.40 -7.46
C PRO A 36 -19.06 5.76 -8.10
N LYS A 37 -19.82 4.94 -7.37
CA LYS A 37 -21.10 4.39 -7.83
C LYS A 37 -22.13 5.50 -8.11
N ASP A 38 -22.04 6.64 -7.42
CA ASP A 38 -22.94 7.79 -7.61
C ASP A 38 -22.81 8.40 -9.02
N ILE A 39 -21.67 8.22 -9.68
CA ILE A 39 -21.44 8.62 -11.07
C ILE A 39 -21.51 7.44 -12.06
N GLY A 40 -21.96 6.28 -11.59
CA GLY A 40 -22.13 5.06 -12.39
C GLY A 40 -20.83 4.32 -12.71
N LEU A 41 -19.72 4.60 -12.01
CA LEU A 41 -18.48 3.85 -12.19
C LEU A 41 -18.65 2.43 -11.62
N LYS A 42 -18.34 1.42 -12.44
CA LYS A 42 -18.46 0.00 -12.06
C LYS A 42 -17.07 -0.59 -11.87
N PHE A 43 -16.78 -1.14 -10.71
CA PHE A 43 -15.52 -1.81 -10.46
C PHE A 43 -15.66 -2.74 -9.28
N ARG A 44 -14.64 -3.58 -9.06
CA ARG A 44 -14.43 -4.25 -7.77
C ARG A 44 -13.08 -3.86 -7.19
N LEU A 45 -12.94 -3.98 -5.87
CA LEU A 45 -11.65 -3.75 -5.24
C LEU A 45 -10.63 -4.83 -5.64
N PRO A 46 -9.39 -4.47 -6.01
CA PRO A 46 -8.31 -5.44 -6.26
C PRO A 46 -8.02 -6.30 -5.04
N ALA A 47 -7.45 -7.49 -5.27
CA ALA A 47 -6.96 -8.31 -4.17
C ALA A 47 -5.77 -7.62 -3.46
N PRO A 48 -5.82 -7.48 -2.12
CA PRO A 48 -4.78 -6.80 -1.38
C PRO A 48 -3.53 -7.70 -1.24
N TYR A 49 -2.38 -7.07 -1.01
CA TYR A 49 -1.20 -7.74 -0.51
C TYR A 49 -0.47 -6.84 0.49
N VAL A 50 -0.17 -7.39 1.66
CA VAL A 50 0.66 -6.77 2.68
C VAL A 50 1.67 -7.79 3.14
N LYS A 51 2.95 -7.43 3.07
CA LYS A 51 4.07 -8.30 3.44
C LYS A 51 3.93 -8.77 4.90
N ASN A 52 4.15 -10.05 5.14
CA ASN A 52 4.06 -10.72 6.45
C ASN A 52 2.66 -10.64 7.10
N ARG A 53 1.61 -10.46 6.29
CA ARG A 53 0.21 -10.42 6.72
C ARG A 53 -0.63 -11.34 5.83
N PRO A 54 -0.50 -12.67 5.98
CA PRO A 54 -1.23 -13.65 5.17
C PRO A 54 -2.75 -13.63 5.45
N ASP A 55 -3.16 -13.04 6.57
CA ASP A 55 -4.56 -12.84 6.96
C ASP A 55 -5.28 -11.78 6.13
N ILE A 56 -4.55 -10.90 5.44
CA ILE A 56 -5.12 -9.83 4.60
C ILE A 56 -5.35 -10.39 3.19
N VAL A 57 -6.62 -10.66 2.88
CA VAL A 57 -7.10 -11.21 1.61
C VAL A 57 -8.36 -10.47 1.11
N SER A 58 -8.72 -10.64 -0.15
CA SER A 58 -9.95 -10.11 -0.72
C SER A 58 -11.20 -10.82 -0.16
N LYS A 59 -12.40 -10.30 -0.47
CA LYS A 59 -13.68 -10.95 -0.13
C LYS A 59 -13.76 -12.39 -0.66
N ASP A 60 -13.11 -12.67 -1.79
CA ASP A 60 -13.06 -13.99 -2.42
C ASP A 60 -11.89 -14.87 -1.93
N GLY A 61 -11.15 -14.41 -0.91
CA GLY A 61 -9.97 -15.11 -0.37
C GLY A 61 -8.73 -15.00 -1.25
N LEU A 62 -8.70 -14.08 -2.22
CA LEU A 62 -7.55 -13.88 -3.11
C LEU A 62 -6.52 -12.95 -2.46
N ARG A 63 -5.24 -13.17 -2.78
CA ARG A 63 -4.12 -12.38 -2.27
C ARG A 63 -3.16 -12.01 -3.40
N GLY A 64 -2.75 -10.74 -3.44
CA GLY A 64 -1.84 -10.22 -4.45
C GLY A 64 -2.42 -10.18 -5.87
N PRO A 65 -1.57 -9.86 -6.86
CA PRO A 65 -2.03 -9.52 -8.20
C PRO A 65 -2.82 -10.65 -8.84
N GLN A 66 -3.95 -10.30 -9.46
CA GLN A 66 -4.74 -11.18 -10.33
C GLN A 66 -4.58 -10.70 -11.78
N PRO A 67 -4.86 -11.53 -12.81
CA PRO A 67 -4.95 -11.02 -14.17
C PRO A 67 -6.12 -10.03 -14.32
N GLY A 68 -5.99 -9.08 -15.25
CA GLY A 68 -7.07 -8.15 -15.62
C GLY A 68 -6.65 -6.69 -15.70
N TRP A 69 -7.65 -5.83 -15.74
CA TRP A 69 -7.49 -4.37 -15.84
C TRP A 69 -7.64 -3.70 -14.48
N TYR A 70 -6.74 -2.78 -14.20
CA TYR A 70 -6.68 -2.09 -12.92
C TYR A 70 -6.61 -0.58 -13.08
N ALA A 71 -7.30 0.14 -12.22
CA ALA A 71 -7.13 1.57 -12.00
C ALA A 71 -6.74 1.83 -10.55
N VAL A 72 -5.51 2.30 -10.31
CA VAL A 72 -5.00 2.50 -8.95
C VAL A 72 -4.58 3.95 -8.76
N SER A 73 -5.15 4.61 -7.75
CA SER A 73 -4.76 5.97 -7.40
C SER A 73 -3.33 6.02 -6.86
N VAL A 74 -2.57 7.06 -7.22
CA VAL A 74 -1.19 7.27 -6.75
C VAL A 74 -1.10 7.28 -5.22
N CYS A 75 -2.10 7.78 -4.51
CA CYS A 75 -2.16 7.71 -3.05
C CYS A 75 -2.17 6.26 -2.54
N GLN A 76 -2.91 5.35 -3.20
CA GLN A 76 -2.94 3.94 -2.84
C GLN A 76 -1.64 3.23 -3.21
N LEU A 77 -1.03 3.58 -4.35
CA LEU A 77 0.31 3.10 -4.73
C LEU A 77 1.38 3.49 -3.70
N LYS A 78 1.26 4.67 -3.10
CA LYS A 78 2.15 5.15 -2.03
C LYS A 78 1.81 4.61 -0.64
N GLY A 79 0.80 3.76 -0.54
CA GLY A 79 0.38 3.14 0.72
C GLY A 79 -0.26 4.10 1.71
N LEU A 80 -0.87 5.19 1.24
CA LEU A 80 -1.56 6.14 2.11
C LEU A 80 -2.71 5.45 2.84
N TYR A 81 -2.75 5.65 4.17
CA TYR A 81 -3.79 5.14 5.04
C TYR A 81 -5.12 5.86 4.78
N PHE A 82 -6.11 5.17 4.23
CA PHE A 82 -7.40 5.77 3.89
C PHE A 82 -8.52 4.73 3.70
N ASN A 83 -9.78 5.17 3.83
CA ASN A 83 -10.94 4.34 3.46
C ASN A 83 -11.11 4.33 1.94
N VAL A 84 -11.14 3.16 1.34
CA VAL A 84 -11.32 2.98 -0.11
C VAL A 84 -12.69 2.38 -0.42
N PRO A 85 -13.38 2.86 -1.47
CA PRO A 85 -14.65 2.27 -1.90
C PRO A 85 -14.39 0.89 -2.50
N THR A 86 -15.28 -0.08 -2.25
CA THR A 86 -15.14 -1.44 -2.78
C THR A 86 -15.83 -1.66 -4.13
N GLY A 87 -16.60 -0.67 -4.60
CA GLY A 87 -17.37 -0.70 -5.85
C GLY A 87 -18.85 -1.06 -5.69
N ASP A 88 -19.24 -1.63 -4.55
CA ASP A 88 -20.62 -2.10 -4.32
C ASP A 88 -21.47 -1.13 -3.49
N GLY A 89 -20.88 -0.03 -2.99
CA GLY A 89 -21.46 0.86 -1.98
C GLY A 89 -20.79 0.75 -0.61
N ASP A 90 -19.97 -0.28 -0.42
CA ASP A 90 -19.19 -0.48 0.80
C ASP A 90 -17.83 0.23 0.73
N TRP A 91 -17.24 0.40 1.91
CA TRP A 91 -15.91 0.96 2.09
C TRP A 91 -15.07 0.02 2.95
N THR A 92 -13.78 -0.01 2.70
CA THR A 92 -12.83 -0.77 3.52
C THR A 92 -11.62 0.08 3.87
N TRP A 93 -11.00 -0.23 5.00
CA TRP A 93 -9.73 0.35 5.38
C TRP A 93 -8.62 -0.16 4.45
N SER A 94 -7.73 0.74 4.01
CA SER A 94 -6.53 0.41 3.22
C SER A 94 -5.28 1.00 3.88
N ALA A 95 -4.26 0.16 4.02
CA ALA A 95 -2.96 0.52 4.58
C ALA A 95 -1.84 -0.23 3.84
N GLY A 96 -1.36 0.34 2.73
CA GLY A 96 -0.31 -0.30 1.93
C GLY A 96 -0.75 -1.51 1.11
N HIS A 97 -2.05 -1.76 0.97
CA HIS A 97 -2.59 -2.98 0.34
C HIS A 97 -2.24 -3.12 -1.15
N PHE A 98 -1.91 -2.02 -1.82
CA PHE A 98 -1.75 -1.94 -3.27
C PHE A 98 -0.37 -1.40 -3.68
N THR A 99 0.61 -1.35 -2.77
CA THR A 99 1.95 -0.81 -3.08
C THR A 99 2.71 -1.67 -4.08
N TYR A 100 2.42 -2.99 -4.10
CA TYR A 100 3.04 -3.96 -5.01
C TYR A 100 2.85 -3.60 -6.49
N PHE A 101 1.85 -2.78 -6.84
CA PHE A 101 1.66 -2.33 -8.21
C PHE A 101 2.86 -1.52 -8.71
N MET A 102 3.39 -0.63 -7.86
CA MET A 102 4.45 0.31 -8.24
C MET A 102 5.80 -0.39 -8.43
N ASP A 103 6.05 -1.47 -7.67
CA ASP A 103 7.34 -2.17 -7.68
C ASP A 103 7.42 -3.26 -8.76
N HIS A 104 6.29 -3.67 -9.34
CA HIS A 104 6.22 -4.89 -10.16
C HIS A 104 5.48 -4.75 -11.49
N PHE A 105 4.75 -3.67 -11.74
CA PHE A 105 4.02 -3.49 -12.98
C PHE A 105 4.23 -2.09 -13.55
N GLU A 106 4.27 -2.00 -14.86
CA GLU A 106 4.30 -0.72 -15.56
C GLU A 106 2.88 -0.32 -15.98
N PRO A 107 2.46 0.94 -15.74
CA PRO A 107 1.16 1.41 -16.18
C PRO A 107 1.13 1.53 -17.70
N VAL A 108 0.00 1.16 -18.30
CA VAL A 108 -0.25 1.30 -19.74
C VAL A 108 -0.88 2.63 -20.09
N ASP A 109 -1.50 3.31 -19.11
CA ASP A 109 -2.10 4.63 -19.27
C ASP A 109 -2.20 5.36 -17.91
N MET A 110 -2.54 6.65 -17.95
CA MET A 110 -2.70 7.51 -16.78
C MET A 110 -3.84 8.50 -16.96
N ILE A 111 -4.74 8.53 -15.99
CA ILE A 111 -5.91 9.41 -15.96
C ILE A 111 -5.69 10.52 -14.94
N GLY A 112 -5.85 11.77 -15.39
CA GLY A 112 -5.84 12.95 -14.51
C GLY A 112 -4.56 13.14 -13.71
N TYR A 113 -3.44 12.54 -14.13
CA TYR A 113 -2.14 12.52 -13.42
C TYR A 113 -2.13 11.86 -12.04
N SER A 114 -3.23 11.22 -11.63
CA SER A 114 -3.39 10.67 -10.27
C SER A 114 -3.94 9.25 -10.21
N ILE A 115 -4.36 8.67 -11.35
CA ILE A 115 -4.83 7.29 -11.46
C ILE A 115 -4.05 6.59 -12.56
N TYR A 116 -3.38 5.49 -12.22
CA TYR A 116 -2.63 4.67 -13.17
C TYR A 116 -3.48 3.50 -13.62
N ILE A 117 -3.48 3.26 -14.93
CA ILE A 117 -4.14 2.11 -15.55
C ILE A 117 -3.10 1.03 -15.80
N TYR A 118 -3.39 -0.18 -15.35
CA TYR A 118 -2.56 -1.36 -15.58
C TYR A 118 -3.38 -2.41 -16.32
N HIS A 119 -2.69 -3.15 -17.20
CA HIS A 119 -3.19 -4.40 -17.74
C HIS A 119 -2.21 -5.49 -17.35
N ILE A 120 -2.65 -6.40 -16.47
CA ILE A 120 -1.83 -7.48 -15.93
C ILE A 120 -2.25 -8.77 -16.61
N THR A 121 -1.30 -9.43 -17.28
CA THR A 121 -1.52 -10.75 -17.89
C THR A 121 -1.47 -11.87 -16.85
N GLU A 122 -1.94 -13.06 -17.22
CA GLU A 122 -1.86 -14.25 -16.36
C GLU A 122 -0.42 -14.56 -15.94
N ASP A 123 0.52 -14.53 -16.90
CA ASP A 123 1.94 -14.79 -16.66
C ASP A 123 2.56 -13.75 -15.71
N GLN A 124 2.25 -12.46 -15.93
CA GLN A 124 2.74 -11.39 -15.06
C GLN A 124 2.19 -11.53 -13.64
N ALA A 125 0.89 -11.80 -13.50
CA ALA A 125 0.27 -12.01 -12.20
C ALA A 125 0.88 -13.20 -11.46
N ALA A 126 1.08 -14.34 -12.16
CA ALA A 126 1.69 -15.52 -11.58
C ALA A 126 3.14 -15.27 -11.14
N ALA A 127 3.97 -14.71 -12.00
CA ALA A 127 5.37 -14.42 -11.70
C ALA A 127 5.53 -13.48 -10.50
N VAL A 128 4.71 -12.44 -10.41
CA VAL A 128 4.76 -11.50 -9.28
C VAL A 128 4.24 -12.16 -8.00
N ARG A 129 3.16 -12.96 -8.05
CA ARG A 129 2.70 -13.70 -6.86
C ARG A 129 3.78 -14.65 -6.32
N GLU A 130 4.45 -15.39 -7.20
CA GLU A 130 5.55 -16.27 -6.80
C GLU A 130 6.70 -15.50 -6.15
N ARG A 131 7.09 -14.37 -6.75
CA ARG A 131 8.13 -13.50 -6.20
C ARG A 131 7.78 -12.96 -4.82
N LEU A 132 6.56 -12.45 -4.65
CA LEU A 132 6.09 -11.90 -3.38
C LEU A 132 6.13 -12.96 -2.28
N LEU A 133 5.69 -14.19 -2.56
CA LEU A 133 5.76 -15.30 -1.62
C LEU A 133 7.21 -15.70 -1.28
N ALA A 134 8.10 -15.71 -2.27
CA ALA A 134 9.52 -15.97 -2.03
C ALA A 134 10.13 -14.91 -1.09
N GLU A 135 9.86 -13.63 -1.31
CA GLU A 135 10.34 -12.51 -0.49
C GLU A 135 9.80 -12.53 0.96
N GLU A 136 8.64 -13.17 1.20
CA GLU A 136 8.13 -13.44 2.54
C GLU A 136 8.89 -14.58 3.21
N SER A 137 9.08 -15.70 2.50
CA SER A 137 9.80 -16.87 3.03
C SER A 137 11.26 -16.55 3.41
N GLU A 138 11.93 -15.71 2.63
CA GLU A 138 13.30 -15.25 2.93
C GLU A 138 13.34 -14.33 4.16
N ALA A 139 12.30 -13.52 4.37
CA ALA A 139 12.20 -12.63 5.51
C ALA A 139 11.94 -13.41 6.81
N GLU A 140 11.16 -14.50 6.75
CA GLU A 140 10.90 -15.40 7.87
C GLU A 140 12.14 -16.22 8.28
N GLY A 141 13.03 -16.53 7.33
CA GLY A 141 14.28 -17.27 7.58
C GLY A 141 15.40 -16.44 8.23
N LYS A 142 15.25 -15.11 8.34
CA LYS A 142 16.25 -14.25 8.96
C LYS A 142 15.95 -14.12 10.46
N PRO A 143 16.88 -14.48 11.38
CA PRO A 143 16.65 -14.28 12.80
C PRO A 143 16.41 -12.79 13.07
N ARG A 144 15.29 -12.50 13.74
CA ARG A 144 14.97 -11.16 14.24
C ARG A 144 16.05 -10.83 15.26
N MET A 145 17.01 -9.97 14.92
CA MET A 145 17.95 -9.46 15.90
C MET A 145 17.14 -8.63 16.91
N ASP A 146 16.94 -9.20 18.09
CA ASP A 146 16.41 -8.47 19.23
C ASP A 146 17.42 -7.37 19.58
N THR A 147 17.02 -6.11 19.43
CA THR A 147 17.84 -4.93 19.76
C THR A 147 17.97 -4.72 21.27
N ASN A 148 18.07 -5.80 22.06
CA ASN A 148 18.08 -5.75 23.52
C ASN A 148 19.35 -6.33 24.16
N GLU A 149 20.49 -6.23 23.49
CA GLU A 149 21.82 -6.49 24.06
C GLU A 149 22.82 -5.39 23.70
N LEU A 150 22.50 -4.14 24.02
CA LEU A 150 23.47 -3.03 23.99
C LEU A 150 23.64 -2.30 25.33
N GLU A 151 23.05 -2.79 26.42
CA GLU A 151 23.24 -2.25 27.78
C GLU A 151 23.71 -3.28 28.81
N SER A 152 24.71 -4.13 28.49
CA SER A 152 25.37 -4.96 29.52
C SER A 152 26.89 -5.11 29.34
N SER A 153 27.56 -4.08 28.81
CA SER A 153 29.02 -4.10 28.66
C SER A 153 29.69 -2.76 28.97
N THR A 154 29.38 -2.12 30.10
CA THR A 154 30.31 -1.19 30.76
C THR A 154 30.05 -1.15 32.27
N ALA A 155 30.49 -2.16 33.01
CA ALA A 155 30.60 -2.07 34.47
C ALA A 155 31.63 -3.08 34.98
N ALA A 156 32.90 -2.68 34.99
CA ALA A 156 33.90 -3.16 35.95
C ALA A 156 35.15 -2.24 35.92
N ASP A 157 35.65 -1.95 37.12
CA ASP A 157 36.98 -1.44 37.48
C ASP A 157 37.22 0.08 37.38
N ASP A 158 37.77 0.79 38.37
CA ASP A 158 38.08 0.55 39.78
C ASP A 158 38.41 1.93 40.39
N ASP A 159 38.33 1.98 41.72
CA ASP A 159 38.40 3.09 42.65
C ASP A 159 39.72 3.92 42.60
N SER A 160 39.61 5.24 42.89
CA SER A 160 40.18 5.79 44.14
C SER A 160 40.61 7.28 44.12
N HIS A 161 40.26 7.95 45.24
CA HIS A 161 40.84 9.13 45.89
C HIS A 161 40.62 10.55 45.32
N GLY A 162 39.94 11.41 46.10
CA GLY A 162 40.18 12.86 46.01
C GLY A 162 39.15 13.87 46.56
N LYS A 163 38.68 13.73 47.80
CA LYS A 163 38.41 14.81 48.79
C LYS A 163 37.90 16.23 48.36
N VAL A 164 36.69 16.55 48.85
CA VAL A 164 36.16 17.82 49.45
C VAL A 164 36.26 19.16 48.69
N ALA A 165 35.11 19.80 48.43
CA ALA A 165 34.68 21.05 49.10
C ALA A 165 33.32 21.57 48.59
N GLN A 166 32.66 22.29 49.50
CA GLN A 166 31.30 22.79 49.59
C GLN A 166 31.14 24.24 49.06
N ALA A 167 29.96 24.58 48.50
CA ALA A 167 29.22 25.87 48.57
C ALA A 167 28.22 25.92 47.37
N CYS A 168 26.88 25.96 47.47
CA CYS A 168 25.91 26.85 48.14
C CYS A 168 25.82 28.29 47.58
N SER A 169 24.65 28.60 46.97
CA SER A 169 24.07 29.91 46.58
C SER A 169 24.79 30.68 45.44
N LEU A 170 24.14 31.34 44.49
CA LEU A 170 22.81 31.97 44.36
C LEU A 170 22.44 32.07 42.87
#